data_AF-A0A9E1HZ18-F1
#
_entry.id   AF-A0A9E1HZ18-F1
#
_cell.length_a   1.000
_cell.length_b   1.000
_cell.length_c   1.000
_cell.angle_alpha   90.00
_cell.angle_beta   90.00
_cell.angle_gamma   90.00
#
_symmetry.space_group_name_H-M   'P 1'
#
loop_
_entity.id
_entity.type
_entity.pdbx_description
1 polymer ?
#
loop_
_entity_poly.entity_id
_entity_poly.type
_entity_poly.pdbx_seq_one_letter_code
_entity_poly.pdbx_strand_id
1 'polypeptide(L)'
;MEQRAIKALLEQVAAGQVDVDDALLRLKMEPFEELGFAKLDSHRGLRQGVAEVIYGAGKTPEQIARIVDAMRSGGQDTILITRMSVEAAAAIDPAHPFTYYEMGRIGIVGSLPSPDGSGKVVVATGGTSDMPVAEEAALTAEALGN
;
A
#
# COMPACT_ATOMS: atom_id res chain seq x y z
N MET A 1 -16.47 9.52 2.72
CA MET A 1 -17.61 10.43 2.51
C MET A 1 -18.68 9.55 1.94
N GLU A 2 -19.92 9.70 2.38
CA GLU A 2 -20.99 9.00 1.69
C GLU A 2 -21.07 9.48 0.23
N GLN A 3 -21.49 8.60 -0.68
CA GLN A 3 -21.59 8.86 -2.12
C GLN A 3 -22.34 10.17 -2.43
N ARG A 4 -23.33 10.53 -1.61
CA ARG A 4 -24.09 11.78 -1.71
C ARG A 4 -23.22 13.02 -1.45
N ALA A 5 -22.31 12.96 -0.48
CA ALA A 5 -21.41 14.06 -0.14
C ALA A 5 -20.30 14.24 -1.20
N ILE A 6 -19.75 13.14 -1.74
CA ILE A 6 -18.79 13.18 -2.85
C ILE A 6 -19.45 13.82 -4.08
N LYS A 7 -20.65 13.37 -4.44
CA LYS A 7 -21.38 13.92 -5.58
C LYS A 7 -21.63 15.42 -5.42
N ALA A 8 -22.07 15.86 -4.25
CA ALA A 8 -22.28 17.28 -3.96
C ALA A 8 -20.99 18.11 -4.07
N LEU A 9 -19.85 17.56 -3.62
CA LEU A 9 -18.54 18.22 -3.76
C LEU A 9 -18.12 18.33 -5.24
N LEU A 10 -18.32 17.27 -6.04
CA LEU A 10 -18.03 17.29 -7.47
C LEU A 10 -18.93 18.27 -8.24
N GLU A 11 -20.21 18.37 -7.85
CA GLU A 11 -21.15 19.35 -8.41
C GLU A 11 -20.70 20.80 -8.09
N GLN A 12 -20.16 21.06 -6.89
CA GLN A 12 -19.58 22.36 -6.52
C GLN A 12 -18.33 22.71 -7.33
N VAL A 13 -17.48 21.73 -7.62
CA VAL A 13 -16.31 21.91 -8.51
C VAL A 13 -16.76 22.22 -9.94
N ALA A 14 -17.71 21.46 -10.47
CA ALA A 14 -18.27 21.69 -11.81
C ALA A 14 -18.93 23.07 -11.95
N ALA A 15 -19.52 23.58 -10.86
CA ALA A 15 -20.09 24.92 -10.79
C ALA A 15 -19.05 26.04 -10.56
N GLY A 16 -17.76 25.72 -10.44
CA GLY A 16 -16.68 26.68 -10.16
C GLY A 16 -16.73 27.29 -8.75
N GLN A 17 -17.48 26.68 -7.83
CA GLN A 17 -17.66 27.18 -6.46
C GLN A 17 -16.56 26.70 -5.51
N VAL A 18 -15.91 25.60 -5.86
CA VAL A 18 -14.78 25.03 -5.13
C VAL A 18 -13.68 24.74 -6.14
N ASP A 19 -12.47 25.18 -5.84
CA ASP A 19 -11.31 24.86 -6.66
C ASP A 19 -11.02 23.36 -6.65
N VAL A 20 -10.48 22.83 -7.74
CA VAL A 20 -10.15 21.40 -7.84
C VAL A 20 -9.20 20.98 -6.73
N ASP A 21 -8.18 21.79 -6.41
CA ASP A 21 -7.19 21.48 -5.39
C ASP A 21 -7.82 21.50 -3.98
N ASP A 22 -8.76 22.41 -3.72
CA ASP A 22 -9.50 22.47 -2.46
C ASP A 22 -10.48 21.29 -2.28
N ALA A 23 -11.16 20.88 -3.35
CA ALA A 23 -12.01 19.69 -3.33
C ALA A 23 -11.17 18.43 -3.10
N LEU A 24 -9.99 18.37 -3.73
CA LEU A 24 -9.05 17.28 -3.57
C LEU A 24 -8.48 17.24 -2.14
N LEU A 25 -8.22 18.40 -1.52
CA LEU A 25 -7.86 18.50 -0.10
C LEU A 25 -8.98 17.99 0.82
N ARG A 26 -10.25 18.33 0.54
CA ARG A 26 -11.40 17.85 1.33
C ARG A 26 -11.60 16.34 1.22
N LEU A 27 -11.36 15.77 0.04
CA LEU A 27 -11.33 14.31 -0.16
C LEU A 27 -10.14 13.66 0.55
N LYS A 28 -8.97 14.33 0.61
CA LYS A 28 -7.77 13.85 1.33
C LYS A 28 -7.93 13.77 2.85
N MET A 29 -8.85 14.53 3.43
CA MET A 29 -9.03 14.72 4.88
C MET A 29 -9.99 13.71 5.54
N GLU A 30 -10.32 12.62 4.83
CA GLU A 30 -11.42 11.71 5.16
C GLU A 30 -11.01 10.35 5.73
N PRO A 31 -11.96 9.61 6.37
CA PRO A 31 -11.67 8.81 7.54
C PRO A 31 -10.88 7.55 7.19
N PHE A 32 -9.91 7.28 8.04
CA PHE A 32 -9.24 6.01 8.11
C PHE A 32 -10.24 4.88 8.28
N GLU A 33 -10.00 3.74 7.64
CA GLU A 33 -10.79 2.54 7.89
C GLU A 33 -10.29 1.88 9.19
N GLU A 34 -11.15 1.84 10.21
CA GLU A 34 -10.81 1.21 11.48
C GLU A 34 -11.22 -0.27 11.48
N LEU A 35 -10.24 -1.15 11.37
CA LEU A 35 -10.43 -2.61 11.42
C LEU A 35 -10.50 -3.16 12.86
N GLY A 36 -10.46 -2.27 13.87
CA GLY A 36 -10.43 -2.59 15.30
C GLY A 36 -9.03 -2.90 15.85
N PHE A 37 -8.10 -3.34 15.02
CA PHE A 37 -6.68 -3.61 15.38
C PHE A 37 -5.69 -2.83 14.50
N ALA A 38 -6.19 -2.16 13.46
CA ALA A 38 -5.43 -1.31 12.57
C ALA A 38 -6.34 -0.18 12.08
N LYS A 39 -5.71 0.94 11.74
CA LYS A 39 -6.37 2.12 11.21
C LYS A 39 -5.72 2.42 9.86
N LEU A 40 -6.38 2.03 8.78
CA LEU A 40 -5.85 2.12 7.42
C LEU A 40 -6.05 3.52 6.88
N ASP A 41 -4.98 4.08 6.35
CA ASP A 41 -4.94 5.40 5.73
C ASP A 41 -5.02 5.23 4.21
N SER A 42 -6.22 4.92 3.74
CA SER A 42 -6.54 4.73 2.31
C SER A 42 -6.20 5.94 1.44
N HIS A 43 -6.05 7.14 2.03
CA HIS A 43 -5.68 8.36 1.33
C HIS A 43 -4.17 8.67 1.35
N ARG A 44 -3.34 7.84 1.97
CA ARG A 44 -1.90 8.07 2.03
C ARG A 44 -1.26 8.22 0.65
N GLY A 45 -1.66 7.38 -0.31
CA GLY A 45 -1.21 7.47 -1.70
C GLY A 45 -1.53 8.83 -2.33
N LEU A 46 -2.74 9.35 -2.10
CA LEU A 46 -3.19 10.64 -2.61
C LEU A 46 -2.40 11.81 -1.99
N ARG A 47 -1.96 11.69 -0.73
CA ARG A 47 -1.22 12.75 -0.01
C ARG A 47 0.30 12.70 -0.21
N GLN A 48 0.88 11.51 -0.33
CA GLN A 48 2.34 11.31 -0.31
C GLN A 48 2.91 10.73 -1.62
N GLY A 49 2.06 10.37 -2.58
CA GLY A 49 2.48 9.72 -3.82
C GLY A 49 2.84 8.23 -3.67
N VAL A 50 2.82 7.71 -2.43
CA VAL A 50 3.15 6.32 -2.10
C VAL A 50 2.00 5.71 -1.32
N ALA A 51 1.52 4.56 -1.77
CA ALA A 51 0.44 3.83 -1.13
C ALA A 51 0.88 3.27 0.24
N GLU A 52 -0.08 2.91 1.09
CA GLU A 52 0.26 2.40 2.43
C GLU A 52 0.96 1.04 2.33
N VAL A 53 1.89 0.79 3.27
CA VAL A 53 2.68 -0.45 3.39
C VAL A 53 2.29 -1.14 4.69
N ILE A 54 2.13 -2.46 4.66
CA ILE A 54 1.81 -3.25 5.85
C ILE A 54 3.13 -3.65 6.53
N TYR A 55 3.37 -3.11 7.73
CA TYR A 55 4.42 -3.65 8.61
C TYR A 55 3.92 -4.95 9.26
N GLY A 56 4.38 -6.10 8.76
CA GLY A 56 3.88 -7.43 9.15
C GLY A 56 4.37 -7.91 10.52
N ALA A 57 5.53 -7.42 10.99
CA ALA A 57 6.07 -7.89 12.26
C ALA A 57 5.17 -7.50 13.45
N GLY A 58 4.83 -8.49 14.28
CA GLY A 58 3.94 -8.33 15.42
C GLY A 58 2.44 -8.39 15.09
N LYS A 59 2.06 -8.58 13.81
CA LYS A 59 0.68 -8.85 13.40
C LYS A 59 0.43 -10.35 13.28
N THR A 60 -0.81 -10.78 13.53
CA THR A 60 -1.21 -12.16 13.26
C THR A 60 -1.47 -12.38 11.76
N PRO A 61 -1.39 -13.63 11.25
CA PRO A 61 -1.76 -13.96 9.88
C PRO A 61 -3.13 -13.40 9.47
N GLU A 62 -4.13 -13.53 10.34
CA GLU A 62 -5.50 -13.08 10.09
C GLU A 62 -5.60 -11.56 10.03
N GLN A 63 -4.83 -10.85 10.86
CA GLN A 63 -4.77 -9.39 10.81
C GLN A 63 -4.16 -8.91 9.49
N ILE A 64 -3.11 -9.57 9.01
CA ILE A 64 -2.47 -9.22 7.72
C ILE A 64 -3.44 -9.48 6.57
N ALA A 65 -4.08 -10.66 6.52
CA ALA A 65 -5.06 -11.00 5.48
C ALA A 65 -6.21 -9.99 5.43
N ARG A 66 -6.81 -9.65 6.58
CA ARG A 66 -7.89 -8.65 6.66
C ARG A 66 -7.46 -7.25 6.22
N ILE A 67 -6.22 -6.84 6.51
CA ILE A 67 -5.70 -5.56 6.02
C ILE A 67 -5.55 -5.60 4.50
N VAL A 68 -5.01 -6.69 3.94
CA VAL A 68 -4.91 -6.86 2.48
C VAL A 68 -6.27 -6.78 1.81
N ASP A 69 -7.28 -7.48 2.34
CA ASP A 69 -8.64 -7.45 1.81
C ASP A 69 -9.23 -6.04 1.81
N ALA A 70 -9.07 -5.30 2.91
CA ALA A 70 -9.54 -3.93 3.03
C ALA A 70 -8.83 -2.99 2.04
N MET A 71 -7.50 -3.08 1.94
CA MET A 71 -6.71 -2.26 1.02
C MET A 71 -7.04 -2.56 -0.46
N ARG A 72 -7.22 -3.83 -0.82
CA ARG A 72 -7.66 -4.23 -2.17
C ARG A 72 -9.07 -3.75 -2.48
N SER A 73 -9.98 -3.88 -1.52
CA SER A 73 -11.36 -3.37 -1.65
C SER A 73 -11.40 -1.84 -1.78
N GLY A 74 -10.45 -1.16 -1.14
CA GLY A 74 -10.22 0.28 -1.27
C GLY A 74 -9.57 0.71 -2.59
N GLY A 75 -9.28 -0.24 -3.50
CA GLY A 75 -8.73 0.04 -4.83
C GLY A 75 -7.21 0.19 -4.88
N GLN A 76 -6.48 -0.22 -3.83
CA GLN A 76 -5.02 -0.22 -3.90
C GLN A 76 -4.53 -1.38 -4.77
N ASP A 77 -3.84 -1.04 -5.86
CA ASP A 77 -3.36 -2.04 -6.83
C ASP A 77 -2.18 -2.85 -6.31
N THR A 78 -1.16 -2.19 -5.78
CA THR A 78 0.06 -2.81 -5.25
C THR A 78 0.12 -2.64 -3.73
N ILE A 79 0.24 -3.74 -2.99
CA ILE A 79 0.40 -3.72 -1.53
C ILE A 79 1.70 -4.41 -1.15
N LEU A 80 2.59 -3.67 -0.50
CA LEU A 80 3.83 -4.18 0.05
C LEU A 80 3.63 -4.57 1.52
N ILE A 81 4.10 -5.76 1.89
CA ILE A 81 4.05 -6.30 3.25
C ILE A 81 5.47 -6.64 3.69
N THR A 82 6.00 -5.93 4.67
CA THR A 82 7.37 -6.13 5.15
C THR A 82 7.44 -7.03 6.37
N ARG A 83 8.56 -7.74 6.54
CA ARG A 83 8.83 -8.64 7.68
C ARG A 83 7.74 -9.69 7.92
N MET A 84 7.14 -10.16 6.85
CA MET A 84 6.04 -11.13 6.83
C MET A 84 6.57 -12.54 7.17
N SER A 85 5.81 -13.29 7.98
CA SER A 85 6.11 -14.71 8.24
C SER A 85 5.53 -15.61 7.15
N VAL A 86 6.02 -16.84 7.05
CA VAL A 86 5.52 -17.83 6.08
C VAL A 86 4.06 -18.18 6.36
N GLU A 87 3.66 -18.24 7.63
CA GLU A 87 2.28 -18.52 8.05
C GLU A 87 1.34 -17.38 7.64
N ALA A 88 1.81 -16.13 7.76
CA ALA A 88 1.06 -14.98 7.27
C ALA A 88 0.92 -15.00 5.74
N ALA A 89 1.98 -15.40 5.02
CA ALA A 89 1.93 -15.53 3.56
C ALA A 89 0.91 -16.59 3.13
N ALA A 90 0.83 -17.71 3.85
CA ALA A 90 -0.16 -18.76 3.60
C ALA A 90 -1.60 -18.36 3.93
N ALA A 91 -1.81 -17.32 4.75
CA ALA A 91 -3.13 -16.84 5.13
C ALA A 91 -3.73 -15.82 4.15
N ILE A 92 -2.97 -15.36 3.14
CA ILE A 92 -3.49 -14.48 2.10
C ILE A 92 -4.51 -15.22 1.23
N ASP A 93 -5.66 -14.59 0.96
CA ASP A 93 -6.68 -15.16 0.07
C ASP A 93 -6.06 -15.45 -1.32
N PRO A 94 -6.14 -16.71 -1.81
CA PRO A 94 -5.63 -17.09 -3.12
C PRO A 94 -6.26 -16.33 -4.31
N ALA A 95 -7.40 -15.66 -4.11
CA ALA A 95 -7.99 -14.77 -5.11
C ALA A 95 -7.15 -13.53 -5.38
N HIS A 96 -6.30 -13.12 -4.43
CA HIS A 96 -5.36 -12.01 -4.62
C HIS A 96 -4.12 -12.47 -5.40
N PRO A 97 -3.67 -11.72 -6.43
CA PRO A 97 -2.39 -11.99 -7.08
C PRO A 97 -1.27 -11.69 -6.08
N PHE A 98 -0.70 -12.71 -5.46
CA PHE A 98 0.24 -12.57 -4.34
C PHE A 98 1.54 -13.32 -4.62
N THR A 99 2.67 -12.69 -4.29
CA THR A 99 4.00 -13.29 -4.33
C THR A 99 4.69 -13.09 -2.98
N TYR A 100 5.24 -14.17 -2.42
CA TYR A 100 6.06 -14.12 -1.21
C TYR A 100 7.53 -14.34 -1.53
N TYR A 101 8.37 -13.42 -1.07
CA TYR A 101 9.83 -13.46 -1.19
C TYR A 101 10.43 -13.83 0.15
N GLU A 102 10.81 -15.10 0.29
CA GLU A 102 11.24 -15.68 1.56
C GLU A 102 12.50 -15.01 2.12
N MET A 103 13.50 -14.72 1.28
CA MET A 103 14.77 -14.13 1.70
C MET A 103 14.58 -12.78 2.39
N GLY A 104 13.82 -11.87 1.76
CA GLY A 104 13.50 -10.54 2.32
C GLY A 104 12.34 -10.55 3.31
N ARG A 105 11.63 -11.68 3.46
CA ARG A 105 10.37 -11.77 4.20
C ARG A 105 9.36 -10.73 3.73
N ILE A 106 9.23 -10.59 2.42
CA ILE A 106 8.38 -9.59 1.75
C ILE A 106 7.19 -10.28 1.09
N GLY A 107 5.99 -9.76 1.31
CA GLY A 107 4.81 -10.08 0.53
C GLY A 107 4.48 -8.94 -0.42
N ILE A 108 4.16 -9.26 -1.68
CA ILE A 108 3.65 -8.29 -2.65
C ILE A 108 2.32 -8.81 -3.18
N VAL A 109 1.26 -8.02 -2.96
CA VAL A 109 -0.05 -8.24 -3.57
C VAL A 109 -0.20 -7.28 -4.75
N GLY A 110 -0.75 -7.77 -5.86
CA GLY A 110 -0.87 -7.02 -7.10
C GLY A 110 0.32 -7.19 -8.02
N SER A 111 0.39 -6.31 -9.01
CA SER A 111 1.56 -6.15 -9.88
C SER A 111 2.44 -5.02 -9.36
N LEU A 112 3.75 -5.15 -9.57
CA LEU A 112 4.67 -4.04 -9.38
C LEU A 112 4.35 -2.93 -10.39
N PRO A 113 4.42 -1.64 -9.98
CA PRO A 113 4.28 -0.53 -10.91
C PRO A 113 5.41 -0.53 -11.95
N SER A 114 5.18 0.12 -13.09
CA SER A 114 6.26 0.36 -14.05
C SER A 114 7.23 1.40 -13.47
N PRO A 115 8.55 1.24 -13.67
CA PRO A 115 9.52 2.22 -13.19
C PRO A 115 9.29 3.60 -13.80
N ASP A 116 9.22 4.63 -12.97
CA ASP A 116 9.10 6.04 -13.35
C ASP A 116 10.24 6.92 -12.77
N GLY A 117 11.16 6.30 -12.03
CA GLY A 117 12.36 6.93 -11.49
C GLY A 117 13.42 7.33 -12.52
N SER A 118 14.42 8.09 -12.07
CA SER A 118 15.55 8.53 -12.90
C SER A 118 16.84 7.81 -12.50
N GLY A 119 17.40 7.05 -13.44
CA GLY A 119 18.68 6.36 -13.26
C GLY A 119 18.53 4.89 -12.85
N LYS A 120 19.49 4.39 -12.07
CA LYS A 120 19.50 3.01 -11.56
C LYS A 120 19.81 3.02 -10.07
N VAL A 121 19.06 2.23 -9.31
CA VAL A 121 19.36 1.95 -7.90
C VAL A 121 20.22 0.69 -7.83
N VAL A 122 21.33 0.75 -7.12
CA VAL A 122 22.16 -0.42 -6.81
C VAL A 122 22.00 -0.75 -5.34
N VAL A 123 21.51 -1.95 -5.06
CA VAL A 123 21.53 -2.53 -3.70
C VAL A 123 22.69 -3.51 -3.62
N ALA A 124 23.58 -3.30 -2.66
CA ALA A 124 24.77 -4.12 -2.45
C ALA A 124 24.87 -4.56 -0.99
N THR A 125 25.33 -5.79 -0.76
CA THR A 125 25.54 -6.37 0.57
C THR A 125 26.99 -6.85 0.71
N GLY A 126 27.53 -6.80 1.92
CA GLY A 126 28.88 -7.27 2.24
C GLY A 126 28.94 -8.73 2.68
N GLY A 127 27.80 -9.39 2.89
CA GLY A 127 27.76 -10.78 3.36
C GLY A 127 26.36 -11.38 3.39
N THR A 128 26.29 -12.70 3.51
CA THR A 128 25.01 -13.44 3.50
C THR A 128 24.05 -13.02 4.61
N SER A 129 24.56 -12.45 5.71
CA SER A 129 23.77 -11.91 6.81
C SER A 129 22.93 -10.69 6.42
N ASP A 130 23.36 -9.89 5.44
CA ASP A 130 22.62 -8.68 5.04
C ASP A 130 21.67 -8.95 3.88
N MET A 131 21.69 -10.16 3.29
CA MET A 131 20.80 -10.55 2.19
C MET A 131 19.32 -10.29 2.49
N PRO A 132 18.77 -10.61 3.68
CA PRO A 132 17.37 -10.31 3.98
C PRO A 132 17.04 -8.82 3.89
N VAL A 133 17.95 -7.96 4.37
CA VAL A 133 17.77 -6.51 4.36
C VAL A 133 17.96 -5.94 2.95
N ALA A 134 18.92 -6.49 2.19
CA ALA A 134 19.16 -6.12 0.81
C ALA A 134 17.97 -6.46 -0.10
N GLU A 135 17.39 -7.66 0.06
CA GLU A 135 16.18 -8.06 -0.67
C GLU A 135 14.96 -7.21 -0.30
N GLU A 136 14.77 -6.91 0.99
CA GLU A 136 13.72 -5.98 1.44
C GLU A 136 13.88 -4.60 0.79
N ALA A 137 15.12 -4.07 0.73
CA ALA A 137 15.40 -2.78 0.11
C ALA A 137 15.15 -2.78 -1.41
N ALA A 138 15.58 -3.83 -2.13
CA ALA A 138 15.39 -3.96 -3.57
C ALA A 138 13.90 -4.04 -3.94
N LEU A 139 13.15 -4.95 -3.31
CA LEU A 139 11.72 -5.12 -3.57
C LEU A 139 10.90 -3.90 -3.16
N THR A 140 11.32 -3.20 -2.11
CA THR A 140 10.69 -1.93 -1.73
C THR A 140 10.90 -0.87 -2.82
N ALA A 141 12.12 -0.75 -3.38
CA ALA A 141 12.38 0.20 -4.45
C ALA A 141 11.51 -0.07 -5.69
N GLU A 142 11.41 -1.34 -6.10
CA GLU A 142 10.55 -1.77 -7.21
C GLU A 142 9.07 -1.50 -6.93
N ALA A 143 8.58 -1.83 -5.73
CA ALA A 143 7.19 -1.57 -5.33
C ALA A 143 6.84 -0.07 -5.30
N LEU A 144 7.85 0.79 -5.19
CA LEU A 144 7.74 2.25 -5.23
C LEU A 144 7.96 2.84 -6.63
N GLY A 145 8.13 2.01 -7.67
CA GLY A 145 8.30 2.49 -9.05
C GLY A 145 9.71 2.98 -9.40
N ASN A 146 10.75 2.57 -8.64
CA ASN A 146 12.14 2.92 -8.96
C ASN A 146 12.79 1.96 -9.95
#